data_AF-A0AAW1NWW0-F1
#
_entry.id   AF-A0AAW1NWW0-F1
#
_cell.length_a   1.000
_cell.length_b   1.000
_cell.length_c   1.000
_cell.angle_alpha   90.00
_cell.angle_beta   90.00
_cell.angle_gamma   90.00
#
_symmetry.space_group_name_H-M   'P 1'
#
loop_
_entity.id
_entity.type
_entity.pdbx_description
1 polymer ?
#
loop_
_entity_poly.entity_id
_entity_poly.type
_entity_poly.pdbx_seq_one_letter_code
_entity_poly.pdbx_strand_id
1 'polypeptide(L)'
;MELEESTAPGNTNPDKAIRKVFSNTDLVERILKNLHKREAVRVARTCKGFQAAVQQLAKSQGFRPRLVVACSGDHKLVEVDITTGTITASIKAQNCAIKLDGLGRRRKINLPRNDGLAGIAFAPDHRLYVCHYMLHGVLAYPCNNGIDSDTKVVFSNREQLRSPKGICVARDRMYVASSADAGAILCIKVNEVQSTEVVDRYDCGIQEVPWGLTASPDGKSLFVACSMAYQSSKYAGQPPKEAPGHVRCIPLRVDGSFETGWPFCSSSCEQNT
;
A
#
# COMPACT_ATOMS: atom_id res chain seq x y z
N MET A 1 -71.21 -4.17 8.59
CA MET A 1 -70.05 -4.99 9.01
C MET A 1 -69.43 -5.49 7.72
N GLU A 2 -68.72 -4.59 7.04
CA GLU A 2 -68.02 -4.88 5.79
C GLU A 2 -66.68 -5.52 6.14
N LEU A 3 -66.46 -6.71 5.61
CA LEU A 3 -65.23 -7.47 5.79
C LEU A 3 -64.17 -6.89 4.85
N GLU A 4 -63.14 -6.26 5.42
CA GLU A 4 -61.96 -5.83 4.68
C GLU A 4 -61.23 -7.04 4.09
N GLU A 5 -61.12 -7.07 2.76
CA GLU A 5 -60.29 -8.01 2.02
C GLU A 5 -58.81 -7.77 2.35
N SER A 6 -58.25 -8.73 3.09
CA SER A 6 -56.83 -8.86 3.36
C SER A 6 -56.08 -9.07 2.04
N THR A 7 -55.41 -8.02 1.54
CA THR A 7 -54.53 -8.10 0.38
C THR A 7 -53.26 -8.88 0.74
N ALA A 8 -53.05 -10.01 0.07
CA ALA A 8 -51.89 -10.87 0.24
C ALA A 8 -50.58 -10.08 0.06
N PRO A 9 -49.49 -10.43 0.79
CA PRO A 9 -48.21 -9.76 0.69
C PRO A 9 -47.68 -9.88 -0.75
N GLY A 10 -47.84 -8.79 -1.49
CA GLY A 10 -47.45 -8.70 -2.89
C GLY A 10 -45.98 -9.04 -3.03
N ASN A 11 -45.69 -9.91 -4.00
CA ASN A 11 -44.36 -10.33 -4.41
C ASN A 11 -43.54 -9.11 -4.87
N THR A 12 -43.01 -8.33 -3.92
CA THR A 12 -42.18 -7.17 -4.20
C THR A 12 -40.84 -7.69 -4.66
N ASN A 13 -40.67 -7.75 -5.98
CA ASN A 13 -39.39 -8.06 -6.60
C ASN A 13 -38.30 -7.18 -5.94
N PRO A 14 -37.31 -7.78 -5.25
CA PRO A 14 -36.28 -7.04 -4.52
C PRO A 14 -35.54 -6.06 -5.42
N ASP A 15 -35.40 -6.36 -6.71
CA ASP A 15 -34.78 -5.47 -7.69
C ASP A 15 -35.54 -4.14 -7.83
N LYS A 16 -36.87 -4.15 -7.68
CA LYS A 16 -37.70 -2.94 -7.79
C LYS A 16 -37.54 -2.05 -6.56
N ALA A 17 -37.44 -2.65 -5.36
CA ALA A 17 -37.17 -1.91 -4.13
C ALA A 17 -35.76 -1.32 -4.14
N ILE A 18 -34.76 -2.11 -4.54
CA ILE A 18 -33.37 -1.70 -4.67
C ILE A 18 -33.22 -0.57 -5.69
N ARG A 19 -33.86 -0.66 -6.86
CA ARG A 19 -33.88 0.44 -7.85
C ARG A 19 -34.52 1.71 -7.30
N LYS A 20 -35.58 1.61 -6.51
CA LYS A 20 -36.27 2.77 -5.91
C LYS A 20 -35.38 3.48 -4.87
N VAL A 21 -34.63 2.71 -4.09
CA VAL A 21 -33.61 3.24 -3.16
C VAL A 21 -32.50 3.95 -3.93
N PHE A 22 -32.01 3.37 -5.02
CA PHE A 22 -30.94 3.96 -5.84
C PHE A 22 -31.35 5.12 -6.74
N SER A 23 -32.66 5.30 -7.00
CA SER A 23 -33.20 6.48 -7.66
C SER A 23 -33.40 7.67 -6.73
N ASN A 24 -33.27 7.48 -5.40
CA ASN A 24 -33.41 8.56 -4.43
C ASN A 24 -32.08 9.30 -4.25
N THR A 25 -31.93 10.43 -4.94
CA THR A 25 -30.73 11.26 -4.95
C THR A 25 -30.32 11.71 -3.55
N ASP A 26 -31.27 12.10 -2.70
CA ASP A 26 -30.99 12.55 -1.32
C ASP A 26 -30.40 11.43 -0.46
N LEU A 27 -30.92 10.22 -0.60
CA LEU A 27 -30.41 9.06 0.11
C LEU A 27 -29.01 8.68 -0.39
N VAL A 28 -28.81 8.69 -1.71
CA VAL A 28 -27.48 8.45 -2.32
C VAL A 28 -26.48 9.49 -1.82
N GLU A 29 -26.85 10.78 -1.76
CA GLU A 29 -25.98 11.82 -1.20
C GLU A 29 -25.67 11.61 0.28
N ARG A 30 -26.66 11.22 1.09
CA ARG A 30 -26.44 10.93 2.53
C ARG A 30 -25.52 9.72 2.72
N ILE A 31 -25.68 8.67 1.91
CA ILE A 31 -24.78 7.52 1.92
C ILE A 31 -23.36 7.98 1.54
N LEU A 32 -23.22 8.72 0.44
CA LEU A 32 -21.93 9.20 -0.03
C LEU A 32 -21.23 10.18 0.91
N LYS A 33 -21.99 10.99 1.69
CA LYS A 33 -21.43 11.86 2.74
C LYS A 33 -20.78 11.09 3.89
N ASN A 34 -21.21 9.84 4.11
CA ASN A 34 -20.69 8.98 5.18
C ASN A 34 -19.72 7.91 4.67
N LEU A 35 -19.61 7.71 3.35
CA LEU A 35 -18.64 6.79 2.75
C LEU A 35 -17.30 7.48 2.53
N HIS A 36 -16.21 6.74 2.72
CA HIS A 36 -14.91 7.23 2.31
C HIS A 36 -14.84 7.36 0.78
N LYS A 37 -14.05 8.31 0.26
CA LYS A 37 -13.92 8.57 -1.19
C LYS A 37 -13.64 7.30 -2.02
N ARG A 38 -12.82 6.38 -1.49
CA ARG A 38 -12.53 5.08 -2.15
C ARG A 38 -13.76 4.16 -2.19
N GLU A 39 -14.54 4.12 -1.12
CA GLU A 39 -15.75 3.32 -1.02
C GLU A 39 -16.84 3.88 -1.93
N ALA A 40 -17.01 5.20 -1.94
CA ALA A 40 -17.86 5.91 -2.88
C ALA A 40 -17.55 5.50 -4.33
N VAL A 41 -16.28 5.48 -4.74
CA VAL A 41 -15.88 5.04 -6.09
C VAL A 41 -16.15 3.56 -6.35
N ARG A 42 -16.02 2.68 -5.34
CA ARG A 42 -16.39 1.26 -5.48
C ARG A 42 -17.90 1.09 -5.66
N VAL A 43 -18.70 1.78 -4.85
CA VAL A 43 -20.16 1.76 -4.93
C VAL A 43 -20.66 2.42 -6.22
N ALA A 44 -19.95 3.42 -6.76
CA ALA A 44 -20.23 4.00 -8.07
C ALA A 44 -20.26 2.97 -9.21
N ARG A 45 -19.59 1.82 -9.06
CA ARG A 45 -19.59 0.76 -10.08
C ARG A 45 -20.83 -0.14 -10.03
N THR A 46 -21.64 -0.06 -8.97
CA THR A 46 -22.81 -0.95 -8.81
C THR A 46 -24.03 -0.45 -9.59
N CYS A 47 -24.22 0.86 -9.72
CA CYS A 47 -25.31 1.42 -10.52
C CYS A 47 -25.03 2.83 -11.07
N LYS A 48 -25.74 3.20 -12.15
CA LYS A 48 -25.59 4.50 -12.84
C LYS A 48 -25.93 5.69 -11.93
N GLY A 49 -26.88 5.54 -11.00
CA GLY A 49 -27.28 6.59 -10.06
C GLY A 49 -26.13 6.96 -9.10
N PHE A 50 -25.51 5.96 -8.47
CA PHE A 50 -24.32 6.16 -7.66
C PHE A 50 -23.14 6.70 -8.46
N GLN A 51 -22.95 6.24 -9.71
CA GLN A 51 -21.93 6.77 -10.60
C GLN A 51 -22.09 8.28 -10.84
N ALA A 52 -23.30 8.72 -11.20
CA ALA A 52 -23.59 10.13 -11.44
C ALA A 52 -23.42 10.99 -10.17
N ALA A 53 -23.90 10.50 -9.02
CA ALA A 53 -23.75 11.19 -7.74
C ALA A 53 -22.28 11.29 -7.32
N VAL A 54 -21.49 10.23 -7.48
CA VAL A 54 -20.04 10.25 -7.20
C VAL A 54 -19.31 11.18 -8.17
N GLN A 55 -19.70 11.25 -9.44
CA GLN A 55 -19.14 12.21 -10.38
C GLN A 55 -19.47 13.66 -9.99
N GLN A 56 -20.69 13.92 -9.53
CA GLN A 56 -21.10 15.25 -9.07
C GLN A 56 -20.39 15.64 -7.77
N LEU A 57 -20.27 14.72 -6.81
CA LEU A 57 -19.45 14.88 -5.60
C LEU A 57 -17.97 15.06 -5.93
N ALA A 58 -17.45 14.32 -6.91
CA ALA A 58 -16.08 14.48 -7.36
C ALA A 58 -15.84 15.87 -7.96
N LYS A 59 -16.80 16.39 -8.73
CA LYS A 59 -16.76 17.76 -9.25
C LYS A 59 -16.88 18.81 -8.13
N SER A 60 -17.82 18.64 -7.20
CA SER A 60 -18.10 19.63 -6.16
C SER A 60 -17.07 19.66 -5.03
N GLN A 61 -16.48 18.51 -4.69
CA GLN A 61 -15.45 18.39 -3.66
C GLN A 61 -14.02 18.46 -4.21
N GLY A 62 -13.85 18.76 -5.50
CA GLY A 62 -12.53 18.90 -6.12
C GLY A 62 -11.71 17.62 -6.03
N PHE A 63 -12.31 16.48 -6.42
CA PHE A 63 -11.57 15.24 -6.58
C PHE A 63 -10.45 15.46 -7.58
N ARG A 64 -9.22 15.39 -7.09
CA ARG A 64 -8.02 15.56 -7.89
C ARG A 64 -7.29 14.23 -7.91
N PRO A 65 -7.06 13.61 -9.08
CA PRO A 65 -6.14 12.49 -9.18
C PRO A 65 -4.74 12.98 -8.81
N ARG A 66 -4.06 12.26 -7.91
CA ARG A 66 -2.76 12.67 -7.38
C ARG A 66 -1.75 11.56 -7.54
N LEU A 67 -0.54 11.93 -7.96
CA LEU A 67 0.62 11.07 -8.00
C LEU A 67 1.52 11.47 -6.84
N VAL A 68 1.94 10.49 -6.05
CA VAL A 68 2.94 10.69 -5.01
C VAL A 68 4.25 10.06 -5.47
N VAL A 69 5.32 10.84 -5.38
CA VAL A 69 6.66 10.44 -5.78
C VAL A 69 7.59 10.56 -4.58
N ALA A 70 8.31 9.48 -4.27
CA ALA A 70 9.46 9.53 -3.37
C ALA A 70 10.71 9.93 -4.15
N CYS A 71 11.24 11.11 -3.87
CA CYS A 71 12.47 11.60 -4.47
C CYS A 71 13.63 11.27 -3.53
N SER A 72 14.33 10.15 -3.75
CA SER A 72 15.44 9.72 -2.88
C SER A 72 16.48 10.81 -2.68
N GLY A 73 17.01 11.36 -3.78
CA GLY A 73 18.10 12.35 -3.80
C GLY A 73 17.79 13.65 -3.06
N ASP A 74 16.53 14.07 -3.08
CA ASP A 74 16.07 15.30 -2.42
C ASP A 74 15.44 15.05 -1.04
N HIS A 75 15.33 13.78 -0.63
CA HIS A 75 14.72 13.34 0.63
C HIS A 75 13.30 13.89 0.84
N LYS A 76 12.53 13.98 -0.23
CA LYS A 76 11.20 14.57 -0.22
C LYS A 76 10.15 13.64 -0.81
N LEU A 77 8.94 13.74 -0.29
CA LEU A 77 7.74 13.27 -0.95
C LEU A 77 7.15 14.45 -1.73
N VAL A 78 6.86 14.22 -3.00
CA VAL A 78 6.20 15.20 -3.86
C VAL A 78 4.82 14.68 -4.22
N GLU A 79 3.82 15.51 -4.03
CA GLU A 79 2.46 15.25 -4.46
C GLU A 79 2.15 16.10 -5.70
N VAL A 80 1.83 15.45 -6.81
CA VAL A 80 1.55 16.07 -8.11
C VAL A 80 0.08 15.88 -8.44
N ASP A 81 -0.61 16.96 -8.76
CA ASP A 81 -1.93 16.88 -9.37
C ASP A 81 -1.76 16.39 -10.81
N ILE A 82 -2.28 15.21 -11.11
CA ILE A 82 -2.08 14.57 -12.42
C ILE A 82 -2.81 15.34 -13.53
N THR A 83 -3.86 16.09 -13.18
CA THR A 83 -4.67 16.81 -14.16
C THR A 83 -3.95 18.06 -14.67
N THR A 84 -3.30 18.77 -13.75
CA THR A 84 -2.61 20.04 -14.06
C THR A 84 -1.10 19.86 -14.23
N GLY A 85 -0.54 18.74 -13.79
CA GLY A 85 0.90 18.51 -13.71
C GLY A 85 1.60 19.32 -12.61
N THR A 86 0.85 20.02 -11.75
CA THR A 86 1.44 20.93 -10.76
C THR A 86 1.75 20.22 -9.45
N ILE A 87 2.87 20.57 -8.82
CA ILE A 87 3.20 20.13 -7.47
C ILE A 87 2.24 20.80 -6.48
N THR A 88 1.52 20.00 -5.71
CA THR A 88 0.54 20.45 -4.70
C THR A 88 1.07 20.36 -3.28
N ALA A 89 2.02 19.44 -3.02
CA ALA A 89 2.73 19.36 -1.75
C ALA A 89 4.18 18.87 -1.97
N SER A 90 5.09 19.32 -1.10
CA SER A 90 6.49 18.89 -1.08
C SER A 90 6.93 18.78 0.38
N ILE A 91 7.11 17.56 0.86
CA ILE A 91 7.38 17.28 2.27
C ILE A 91 8.78 16.70 2.40
N LYS A 92 9.66 17.41 3.09
CA LYS A 92 10.98 16.90 3.45
C LYS A 92 10.84 15.86 4.54
N ALA A 93 11.31 14.64 4.30
CA ALA A 93 11.29 13.58 5.30
C ALA A 93 12.17 13.91 6.53
N GLN A 94 13.16 14.79 6.38
CA GLN A 94 14.22 15.06 7.36
C GLN A 94 13.75 15.66 8.70
N ASN A 95 12.53 16.19 8.82
CA ASN A 95 12.19 17.13 9.89
C ASN A 95 11.21 16.63 10.96
N CYS A 96 10.50 15.52 10.76
CA CYS A 96 9.26 15.29 11.52
C CYS A 96 8.94 13.84 11.85
N ALA A 97 9.92 12.94 12.01
CA ALA A 97 9.59 11.60 12.48
C ALA A 97 9.36 11.59 14.00
N ILE A 98 8.16 11.19 14.39
CA ILE A 98 7.80 10.94 15.79
C ILE A 98 7.93 9.44 16.06
N LYS A 99 8.73 9.08 17.06
CA LYS A 99 8.78 7.74 17.63
C LYS A 99 8.09 7.79 18.99
N LEU A 100 7.09 6.94 19.21
CA LEU A 100 6.57 6.70 20.55
C LEU A 100 7.58 5.84 21.33
N ASP A 101 7.87 6.21 22.57
CA ASP A 101 8.62 5.34 23.48
C ASP A 101 7.70 4.26 24.10
N GLY A 102 8.27 3.34 24.88
CA GLY A 102 7.51 2.24 25.52
C GLY A 102 6.43 2.71 26.51
N LEU A 103 6.35 4.01 26.79
CA LEU A 103 5.31 4.65 27.60
C LEU A 103 4.32 5.47 26.75
N GLY A 104 4.38 5.35 25.42
CA GLY A 104 3.52 6.08 24.49
C GLY A 104 3.86 7.56 24.33
N ARG A 105 5.01 8.04 24.85
CA ARG A 105 5.38 9.46 24.73
C ARG A 105 5.98 9.73 23.35
N ARG A 106 5.55 10.83 22.73
CA ARG A 106 6.08 11.29 21.44
C ARG A 106 7.49 11.84 21.63
N ARG A 107 8.48 11.21 21.00
CA ARG A 107 9.84 11.75 20.85
C ARG A 107 10.09 12.09 19.39
N LYS A 108 10.51 13.33 19.16
CA LYS A 108 11.02 13.75 17.86
C LYS A 108 12.37 13.06 17.65
N ILE A 109 12.53 12.36 16.54
CA ILE A 109 13.82 11.81 16.13
C ILE A 109 14.37 12.61 14.96
N ASN A 110 15.67 12.90 15.02
CA ASN A 110 16.38 13.47 13.89
C ASN A 110 16.71 12.34 12.93
N LEU A 111 16.15 12.40 11.73
CA LEU A 111 16.48 11.44 10.70
C LEU A 111 17.88 11.74 10.13
N PRO A 112 18.65 10.71 9.77
CA PRO A 112 19.96 10.91 9.16
C PRO A 112 19.83 11.79 7.90
N ARG A 113 20.80 12.69 7.69
CA ARG A 113 20.75 13.73 6.64
C ARG A 113 20.83 13.23 5.19
N ASN A 114 21.01 11.93 4.96
CA ASN A 114 21.35 11.38 3.65
C ASN A 114 20.26 10.46 3.06
N ASP A 115 20.37 10.23 1.75
CA ASP A 115 19.54 9.40 0.87
C ASP A 115 18.77 8.30 1.58
N GLY A 116 17.45 8.26 1.39
CA GLY A 116 16.73 7.20 2.05
C GLY A 116 15.32 6.88 1.65
N LEU A 117 14.56 7.75 0.97
CA LEU A 117 13.23 7.33 0.55
C LEU A 117 13.34 6.39 -0.65
N ALA A 118 12.82 5.18 -0.51
CA ALA A 118 12.78 4.19 -1.57
C ALA A 118 11.32 3.87 -1.93
N GLY A 119 10.85 2.68 -1.60
CA GLY A 119 9.48 2.25 -1.87
C GLY A 119 8.44 3.02 -1.07
N ILE A 120 7.28 3.21 -1.69
CA ILE A 120 6.09 3.79 -1.07
C ILE A 120 4.87 2.89 -1.28
N ALA A 121 3.94 2.86 -0.33
CA ALA A 121 2.68 2.15 -0.46
C ALA A 121 1.56 2.87 0.30
N PHE A 122 0.41 3.04 -0.35
CA PHE A 122 -0.80 3.49 0.33
C PHE A 122 -1.50 2.30 0.99
N ALA A 123 -1.92 2.50 2.22
CA ALA A 123 -2.70 1.52 2.96
C ALA A 123 -4.20 1.86 2.99
N PRO A 124 -5.05 0.93 3.45
CA PRO A 124 -6.46 1.18 3.73
C PRO A 124 -6.69 2.17 4.88
N ASP A 125 -5.76 2.27 5.84
CA ASP A 125 -5.85 3.11 7.05
C ASP A 125 -5.59 4.62 6.80
N HIS A 126 -5.64 5.04 5.54
CA HIS A 126 -5.38 6.41 5.10
C HIS A 126 -3.95 6.91 5.37
N ARG A 127 -2.97 6.00 5.41
CA ARG A 127 -1.55 6.36 5.50
C ARG A 127 -0.78 5.96 4.26
N LEU A 128 0.26 6.74 3.99
CA LEU A 128 1.32 6.42 3.05
C LEU A 128 2.52 5.91 3.83
N TYR A 129 2.88 4.65 3.59
CA TYR A 129 4.07 4.04 4.15
C TYR A 129 5.25 4.24 3.21
N VAL A 130 6.41 4.57 3.78
CA VAL A 130 7.61 4.91 3.03
C VAL A 130 8.81 4.21 3.64
N CYS A 131 9.52 3.43 2.83
CA CYS A 131 10.80 2.84 3.21
C CYS A 131 11.85 3.92 3.37
N HIS A 132 12.59 3.86 4.48
CA HIS A 132 13.71 4.75 4.74
C HIS A 132 15.01 3.97 4.90
N TYR A 133 15.88 4.04 3.89
CA TYR A 133 17.12 3.28 3.73
C TYR A 133 18.03 3.38 4.95
N MET A 134 18.40 4.61 5.34
CA MET A 134 19.35 4.88 6.44
C MET A 134 18.75 4.72 7.84
N LEU A 135 17.44 4.91 7.99
CA LEU A 135 16.71 4.63 9.24
C LEU A 135 16.58 3.12 9.48
N HIS A 136 16.75 2.31 8.43
CA HIS A 136 16.50 0.86 8.49
C HIS A 136 15.06 0.59 8.97
N GLY A 137 14.11 1.31 8.37
CA GLY A 137 12.75 1.39 8.89
C GLY A 137 11.72 1.87 7.87
N VAL A 138 10.49 1.95 8.33
CA VAL A 138 9.33 2.44 7.60
C VAL A 138 8.71 3.61 8.33
N LEU A 139 8.46 4.68 7.58
CA LEU A 139 7.73 5.86 8.00
C LEU A 139 6.27 5.78 7.55
N ALA A 140 5.35 6.36 8.32
CA ALA A 140 3.97 6.58 7.89
C ALA A 140 3.64 8.08 7.88
N TYR A 141 2.99 8.49 6.80
CA TYR A 141 2.47 9.83 6.59
C TYR A 141 0.94 9.77 6.53
N PRO A 142 0.21 10.58 7.32
CA PRO A 142 -1.24 10.71 7.17
C PRO A 142 -1.60 11.21 5.77
N CYS A 143 -2.68 10.69 5.19
CA CYS A 143 -3.10 10.95 3.82
C CYS A 143 -4.62 11.15 3.67
N ASN A 144 -5.24 11.91 4.58
CA ASN A 144 -6.70 12.14 4.57
C ASN A 144 -7.15 13.05 3.41
N ASN A 145 -6.40 14.13 3.15
CA ASN A 145 -6.69 15.12 2.11
C ASN A 145 -5.44 15.59 1.35
N GLY A 146 -4.43 14.72 1.30
CA GLY A 146 -3.07 15.02 0.84
C GLY A 146 -2.08 14.49 1.86
N ILE A 147 -0.81 14.42 1.48
CA ILE A 147 0.23 13.96 2.40
C ILE A 147 0.42 15.03 3.48
N ASP A 148 0.44 14.62 4.74
CA ASP A 148 0.74 15.50 5.88
C ASP A 148 2.17 15.27 6.38
N SER A 149 2.77 16.32 6.95
CA SER A 149 4.08 16.30 7.58
C SER A 149 4.14 15.62 8.96
N ASP A 150 3.00 15.29 9.60
CA ASP A 150 2.92 14.56 10.89
C ASP A 150 3.38 13.09 10.74
N THR A 151 4.67 12.90 10.49
CA THR A 151 5.28 11.63 10.13
C THR A 151 5.55 10.80 11.37
N LYS A 152 5.27 9.50 11.30
CA LYS A 152 5.53 8.56 12.40
C LYS A 152 6.49 7.47 11.96
N VAL A 153 7.38 7.06 12.86
CA VAL A 153 8.14 5.82 12.67
C VAL A 153 7.24 4.65 13.04
N VAL A 154 6.93 3.82 12.05
CA VAL A 154 6.08 2.64 12.23
C VAL A 154 6.94 1.48 12.67
N PHE A 155 8.05 1.24 11.98
CA PHE A 155 8.97 0.14 12.21
C PHE A 155 10.41 0.64 12.04
N SER A 156 11.32 0.27 12.94
CA SER A 156 12.76 0.53 12.78
C SER A 156 13.52 -0.46 13.65
N ASN A 157 14.14 -1.45 13.00
CA ASN A 157 14.98 -2.45 13.63
C ASN A 157 16.08 -2.84 12.64
N ARG A 158 17.30 -2.33 12.87
CA ARG A 158 18.47 -2.54 12.00
C ARG A 158 18.93 -3.99 11.94
N GLU A 159 18.59 -4.80 12.92
CA GLU A 159 18.95 -6.23 12.92
C GLU A 159 18.02 -7.03 12.00
N GLN A 160 16.73 -6.65 11.97
CA GLN A 160 15.72 -7.37 11.19
C GLN A 160 15.55 -6.82 9.78
N LEU A 161 15.51 -5.49 9.64
CA LEU A 161 15.29 -4.78 8.38
C LEU A 161 16.51 -3.94 8.04
N ARG A 162 17.21 -4.29 6.97
CA ARG A 162 18.36 -3.53 6.50
C ARG A 162 18.10 -3.02 5.10
N SER A 163 18.41 -1.75 4.89
CA SER A 163 18.32 -1.11 3.57
C SER A 163 16.95 -1.35 2.89
N PRO A 164 15.82 -0.97 3.52
CA PRO A 164 14.50 -1.24 2.94
C PRO A 164 14.35 -0.57 1.56
N LYS A 165 13.93 -1.33 0.55
CA LYS A 165 13.80 -0.85 -0.85
C LYS A 165 12.37 -0.84 -1.36
N GLY A 166 11.66 -1.92 -1.17
CA GLY A 166 10.29 -2.11 -1.65
C GLY A 166 9.32 -2.27 -0.51
N ILE A 167 8.09 -1.85 -0.72
CA ILE A 167 7.01 -1.98 0.27
C ILE A 167 5.70 -2.26 -0.45
N CYS A 168 4.90 -3.14 0.13
CA CYS A 168 3.54 -3.41 -0.29
C CYS A 168 2.66 -3.57 0.95
N VAL A 169 1.45 -3.02 0.92
CA VAL A 169 0.45 -3.23 1.98
C VAL A 169 -0.68 -4.06 1.40
N ALA A 170 -1.00 -5.17 2.07
CA ALA A 170 -2.11 -6.04 1.71
C ALA A 170 -2.85 -6.44 2.99
N ARG A 171 -4.15 -6.13 3.04
CA ARG A 171 -5.01 -6.33 4.22
C ARG A 171 -4.42 -5.66 5.47
N ASP A 172 -4.18 -6.42 6.53
CA ASP A 172 -3.60 -6.01 7.82
C ASP A 172 -2.07 -6.19 7.88
N ARG A 173 -1.43 -6.47 6.74
CA ARG A 173 0.00 -6.78 6.65
C ARG A 173 0.73 -5.84 5.72
N MET A 174 1.96 -5.55 6.08
CA MET A 174 2.92 -4.79 5.29
C MET A 174 4.12 -5.68 5.00
N TYR A 175 4.44 -5.81 3.73
CA TYR A 175 5.59 -6.57 3.25
C TYR A 175 6.69 -5.58 2.88
N VAL A 176 7.90 -5.77 3.40
CA VAL A 176 9.03 -4.86 3.18
C VAL A 176 10.24 -5.64 2.70
N ALA A 177 10.80 -5.21 1.56
CA ALA A 177 11.99 -5.80 0.97
C ALA A 177 13.23 -5.28 1.70
N SER A 178 13.90 -6.17 2.42
CA SER A 178 15.18 -5.97 3.09
C SER A 178 16.30 -6.38 2.14
N SER A 179 17.14 -5.43 1.73
CA SER A 179 18.03 -5.60 0.58
C SER A 179 19.48 -5.97 0.94
N ALA A 180 19.76 -6.40 2.18
CA ALA A 180 21.13 -6.66 2.67
C ALA A 180 21.48 -8.16 2.72
N ASP A 181 22.75 -8.48 2.38
CA ASP A 181 23.54 -9.74 2.46
C ASP A 181 22.89 -11.04 1.96
N ALA A 182 21.66 -11.33 2.35
CA ALA A 182 20.79 -12.35 1.78
C ALA A 182 19.37 -11.75 1.79
N GLY A 183 18.95 -11.20 0.66
CA GLY A 183 17.73 -10.42 0.55
C GLY A 183 16.52 -11.19 1.06
N ALA A 184 15.69 -10.50 1.82
CA ALA A 184 14.51 -11.08 2.46
C ALA A 184 13.34 -10.12 2.42
N ILE A 185 12.14 -10.66 2.59
CA ILE A 185 10.91 -9.90 2.72
C ILE A 185 10.39 -10.10 4.12
N LEU A 186 10.22 -9.01 4.85
CA LEU A 186 9.62 -9.03 6.17
C LEU A 186 8.13 -8.79 6.04
N CYS A 187 7.33 -9.64 6.71
CA CYS A 187 5.92 -9.39 6.93
C CYS A 187 5.75 -8.73 8.30
N ILE A 188 5.20 -7.53 8.30
CA ILE A 188 5.01 -6.68 9.47
C ILE A 188 3.51 -6.46 9.66
N LYS A 189 2.98 -6.75 10.84
CA LYS A 189 1.54 -6.58 11.12
C LYS A 189 1.20 -5.10 11.30
N VAL A 190 0.33 -4.52 10.50
CA VAL A 190 0.01 -3.09 10.59
C VAL A 190 -1.10 -2.87 11.62
N ASN A 191 -0.75 -2.27 12.77
CA ASN A 191 -1.70 -1.80 13.77
C ASN A 191 -1.75 -0.26 13.80
N GLU A 192 -2.79 0.31 14.39
CA GLU A 192 -3.14 1.74 14.25
C GLU A 192 -2.12 2.75 14.82
N VAL A 193 -1.12 2.34 15.59
CA VAL A 193 -0.28 3.28 16.35
C VAL A 193 1.22 3.07 16.16
N GLN A 194 1.68 1.83 16.03
CA GLN A 194 3.07 1.43 15.76
C GLN A 194 3.07 -0.08 15.48
N SER A 195 3.92 -0.54 14.57
CA SER A 195 4.11 -1.98 14.37
C SER A 195 5.54 -2.34 14.69
N THR A 196 5.72 -3.13 15.74
CA THR A 196 7.03 -3.60 16.18
C THR A 196 7.26 -5.07 15.88
N GLU A 197 6.25 -5.76 15.33
CA GLU A 197 6.26 -7.21 15.21
C GLU A 197 6.41 -7.65 13.75
N VAL A 198 7.56 -8.27 13.47
CA VAL A 198 7.74 -9.08 12.28
C VAL A 198 7.07 -10.42 12.54
N VAL A 199 6.01 -10.71 11.77
CA VAL A 199 5.19 -11.92 11.93
C VAL A 199 5.60 -13.05 10.99
N ASP A 200 6.33 -12.73 9.92
CA ASP A 200 6.85 -13.72 8.97
C ASP A 200 8.08 -13.17 8.23
N ARG A 201 8.89 -14.06 7.69
CA ARG A 201 10.07 -13.74 6.87
C ARG A 201 10.16 -14.70 5.69
N TYR A 202 10.28 -14.14 4.49
CA TYR A 202 10.49 -14.89 3.27
C TYR A 202 11.87 -14.60 2.71
N ASP A 203 12.73 -15.61 2.64
CA ASP A 203 14.05 -15.46 2.05
C ASP A 203 13.94 -15.52 0.51
N CYS A 204 14.61 -14.59 -0.19
CA CYS A 204 14.61 -14.56 -1.66
C CYS A 204 15.65 -15.51 -2.27
N GLY A 205 16.48 -16.15 -1.44
CA GLY A 205 17.57 -17.02 -1.86
C GLY A 205 18.95 -16.37 -1.70
N ILE A 206 19.99 -17.18 -1.85
CA ILE A 206 21.38 -16.74 -1.73
C ILE A 206 21.71 -15.80 -2.89
N GLN A 207 22.32 -14.65 -2.58
CA GLN A 207 22.70 -13.62 -3.56
C GLN A 207 21.52 -13.02 -4.35
N GLU A 208 20.32 -13.00 -3.79
CA GLU A 208 19.23 -12.21 -4.36
C GLU A 208 18.91 -10.99 -3.51
N VAL A 209 18.53 -9.90 -4.18
CA VAL A 209 18.16 -8.63 -3.57
C VAL A 209 16.76 -8.27 -4.04
N PRO A 210 15.75 -8.26 -3.14
CA PRO A 210 14.42 -7.80 -3.49
C PRO A 210 14.40 -6.26 -3.54
N TRP A 211 13.76 -5.72 -4.57
CA TRP A 211 13.66 -4.28 -4.84
C TRP A 211 12.24 -3.76 -4.73
N GLY A 212 11.32 -4.41 -5.43
CA GLY A 212 9.93 -4.00 -5.54
C GLY A 212 9.01 -5.15 -5.18
N LEU A 213 7.87 -4.83 -4.57
CA LEU A 213 6.89 -5.79 -4.09
C LEU A 213 5.50 -5.35 -4.55
N THR A 214 4.67 -6.28 -4.96
CA THR A 214 3.23 -6.04 -5.11
C THR A 214 2.43 -7.28 -4.78
N ALA A 215 1.35 -7.14 -4.04
CA ALA A 215 0.45 -8.24 -3.72
C ALA A 215 -0.54 -8.45 -4.88
N SER A 216 -0.95 -9.70 -5.08
CA SER A 216 -2.08 -10.02 -5.95
C SER A 216 -3.37 -9.37 -5.41
N PRO A 217 -4.32 -8.98 -6.27
CA PRO A 217 -5.59 -8.38 -5.84
C PRO A 217 -6.40 -9.26 -4.87
N ASP A 218 -6.28 -10.58 -4.97
CA ASP A 218 -6.92 -11.53 -4.06
C ASP A 218 -6.16 -11.71 -2.73
N GLY A 219 -4.97 -11.13 -2.59
CA GLY A 219 -4.11 -11.22 -1.41
C GLY A 219 -3.51 -12.60 -1.15
N LYS A 220 -3.50 -13.49 -2.15
CA LYS A 220 -2.95 -14.85 -2.04
C LYS A 220 -1.49 -14.97 -2.47
N SER A 221 -0.95 -13.97 -3.16
CA SER A 221 0.42 -14.02 -3.68
C SER A 221 1.10 -12.67 -3.56
N LEU A 222 2.43 -12.70 -3.43
CA LEU A 222 3.30 -11.54 -3.47
C LEU A 222 4.26 -11.69 -4.64
N PHE A 223 4.25 -10.72 -5.54
CA PHE A 223 5.20 -10.62 -6.65
C PHE A 223 6.36 -9.74 -6.23
N VAL A 224 7.57 -10.22 -6.47
CA VAL A 224 8.81 -9.62 -5.97
C VAL A 224 9.75 -9.45 -7.13
N ALA A 225 10.16 -8.21 -7.41
CA ALA A 225 11.24 -7.94 -8.33
C ALA A 225 12.57 -8.18 -7.61
N CYS A 226 13.29 -9.21 -8.03
CA CYS A 226 14.63 -9.55 -7.53
C CYS A 226 15.69 -9.16 -8.56
N SER A 227 16.86 -8.77 -8.08
CA SER A 227 18.09 -8.79 -8.87
C SER A 227 19.13 -9.67 -8.17
N MET A 228 20.16 -10.07 -8.89
CA MET A 228 21.35 -10.60 -8.23
C MET A 228 21.96 -9.55 -7.29
N ALA A 229 22.49 -10.03 -6.17
CA ALA A 229 23.20 -9.23 -5.21
C ALA A 229 24.44 -8.63 -5.85
N TYR A 230 24.62 -7.33 -5.64
CA TYR A 230 25.87 -6.67 -5.96
C TYR A 230 26.99 -7.35 -5.16
N GLN A 231 27.86 -8.11 -5.83
CA GLN A 231 29.16 -8.44 -5.26
C GLN A 231 29.93 -7.12 -5.16
N SER A 232 29.79 -6.44 -4.02
CA SER A 232 30.34 -5.11 -3.76
C SER A 232 31.85 -5.01 -3.99
N SER A 233 32.58 -6.13 -3.89
CA SER A 233 34.01 -6.19 -4.15
C SER A 233 34.41 -6.13 -5.63
N LYS A 234 33.52 -6.46 -6.58
CA LYS A 234 33.84 -6.48 -8.02
C LYS A 234 33.45 -5.22 -8.80
N TYR A 235 32.59 -4.38 -8.25
CA TYR A 235 31.98 -3.25 -8.97
C TYR A 235 32.20 -1.87 -8.32
N ALA A 236 33.16 -1.75 -7.39
CA ALA A 236 33.55 -0.46 -6.86
C ALA A 236 34.05 0.46 -8.00
N GLY A 237 33.24 1.43 -8.41
CA GLY A 237 33.59 2.44 -9.43
C GLY A 237 33.09 2.18 -10.85
N GLN A 238 32.24 1.18 -11.10
CA GLN A 238 31.54 1.03 -12.39
C GLN A 238 30.03 0.96 -12.19
N PRO A 239 29.21 1.55 -13.10
CA PRO A 239 27.77 1.35 -13.07
C PRO A 239 27.47 -0.16 -13.16
N PRO A 240 26.40 -0.64 -12.49
CA PRO A 240 25.95 -2.03 -12.61
C PRO A 240 25.92 -2.44 -14.08
N LYS A 241 26.68 -3.47 -14.47
CA LYS A 241 26.31 -4.21 -15.68
C LYS A 241 24.93 -4.79 -15.39
N GLU A 242 23.96 -4.55 -16.26
CA GLU A 242 22.56 -5.00 -16.14
C GLU A 242 22.52 -6.40 -15.52
N ALA A 243 22.23 -6.49 -14.22
CA ALA A 243 22.06 -7.78 -13.57
C ALA A 243 20.69 -8.29 -14.05
N PRO A 244 20.60 -9.50 -14.63
CA PRO A 244 19.30 -10.05 -15.02
C PRO A 244 18.40 -10.04 -13.79
N GLY A 245 17.32 -9.28 -13.88
CA GLY A 245 16.27 -9.28 -12.87
C GLY A 245 15.24 -10.36 -13.18
N HIS A 246 14.59 -10.88 -12.14
CA HIS A 246 13.48 -11.81 -12.28
C HIS A 246 12.37 -11.47 -11.30
N VAL A 247 11.17 -11.97 -11.59
CA VAL A 247 10.01 -11.84 -10.70
C VAL A 247 9.81 -13.15 -9.97
N ARG A 248 9.84 -13.12 -8.64
CA ARG A 248 9.39 -14.24 -7.80
C ARG A 248 7.92 -14.07 -7.45
N CYS A 249 7.18 -15.17 -7.47
CA CYS A 249 5.84 -15.25 -6.90
C CYS A 249 5.92 -16.04 -5.60
N ILE A 250 5.58 -15.40 -4.49
CA ILE A 250 5.56 -16.01 -3.16
C ILE A 250 4.10 -16.20 -2.76
N PRO A 251 3.64 -17.44 -2.54
CA PRO A 251 2.30 -17.67 -2.02
C PRO A 251 2.22 -17.14 -0.58
N LEU A 252 1.22 -16.29 -0.32
CA LEU A 252 0.96 -15.75 1.01
C LEU A 252 0.08 -16.73 1.78
N ARG A 253 0.49 -17.06 3.00
CA ARG A 253 -0.31 -17.89 3.91
C ARG A 253 -1.62 -17.17 4.24
N VAL A 254 -2.73 -17.78 3.89
CA VAL A 254 -4.04 -17.43 4.43
C VAL A 254 -4.30 -18.44 5.54
N ASP A 255 -4.02 -18.05 6.77
CA ASP A 255 -4.47 -18.73 8.00
C ASP A 255 -4.13 -20.24 8.13
N GLY A 256 -2.85 -20.55 8.35
CA GLY A 256 -2.48 -21.67 9.24
C GLY A 256 -2.46 -23.10 8.69
N SER A 257 -2.66 -23.36 7.39
CA SER A 257 -2.43 -24.70 6.83
C SER A 257 -1.34 -24.69 5.76
N PHE A 258 -0.37 -25.60 5.89
CA PHE A 258 0.63 -25.92 4.87
C PHE A 258 0.39 -27.38 4.48
N GLU A 259 0.22 -27.65 3.19
CA GLU A 259 0.71 -28.90 2.62
C GLU A 259 2.18 -28.65 2.27
N THR A 260 3.07 -29.35 2.98
CA THR A 260 4.52 -29.26 2.83
C THR A 260 4.96 -29.76 1.46
N GLY A 261 5.33 -28.83 0.58
CA GLY A 261 6.01 -29.15 -0.67
C GLY A 261 6.26 -27.89 -1.48
N TRP A 262 7.50 -27.39 -1.47
CA TRP A 262 7.94 -26.40 -2.46
C TRP A 262 8.15 -27.13 -3.79
N PRO A 263 7.43 -26.81 -4.88
CA PRO A 263 7.95 -27.14 -6.19
C PRO A 263 8.97 -26.05 -6.54
N PHE A 264 10.24 -26.44 -6.70
CA PHE A 264 11.18 -25.68 -7.50
C PHE A 264 10.57 -25.54 -8.90
N CYS A 265 9.94 -24.40 -9.19
CA CYS A 265 9.49 -24.10 -10.55
C CYS A 265 10.69 -23.53 -11.31
N SER A 266 11.58 -24.42 -11.77
CA SER A 266 12.56 -24.10 -12.82
C SER A 266 11.86 -24.21 -14.18
N SER A 267 10.96 -23.29 -14.50
CA SER A 267 10.52 -23.14 -15.89
C SER A 267 11.49 -22.21 -16.61
N SER A 268 12.48 -22.82 -17.26
CA SER A 268 13.15 -22.22 -18.40
C SER A 268 12.08 -21.77 -19.41
N CYS A 269 11.95 -20.46 -19.62
CA CYS A 269 11.35 -19.97 -20.86
C CYS A 269 12.28 -20.40 -21.99
N GLU A 270 11.98 -21.54 -22.62
CA GLU A 270 12.48 -21.86 -23.95
C GLU A 270 12.02 -20.74 -24.90
N GLN A 271 13.01 -20.03 -25.44
CA GLN A 271 12.83 -19.20 -26.62
C GLN A 271 12.44 -20.14 -27.77
N ASN A 272 11.27 -19.93 -28.35
CA ASN A 272 10.94 -20.44 -29.67
C ASN A 272 10.68 -19.27 -30.61
N THR A 273 11.44 -19.31 -31.71
CA THR A 273 11.47 -18.50 -32.95
C THR A 273 11.94 -17.05 -32.85
#